data_AF-A0A314YD81-F1
#
_entry.id   AF-A0A314YD81-F1
#
_cell.length_a   1.000
_cell.length_b   1.000
_cell.length_c   1.000
_cell.angle_alpha   90.00
_cell.angle_beta   90.00
_cell.angle_gamma   90.00
#
_symmetry.space_group_name_H-M   'P 1'
#
loop_
_entity.id
_entity.type
_entity.pdbx_description
1 polymer ?
#
loop_
_entity_poly.entity_id
_entity_poly.type
_entity_poly.pdbx_seq_one_letter_code
_entity_poly.pdbx_strand_id
1 'polypeptide(L)'
;MFFLQATNAVSIQSFQAALFTGSSSNVTMNGRVFYPIGYGADPTGAEDSIAALLKAVEEAFQLKSRLELLPGITDLRGVVIDL
;
A
#
# COMPACT_ATOMS: atom_id res chain seq x y z
N MET A 1 -27.06 41.84 10.79
CA MET A 1 -26.86 41.88 9.32
C MET A 1 -25.36 41.70 9.10
N PHE A 2 -24.79 40.67 8.49
CA PHE A 2 -25.23 39.52 7.69
C PHE A 2 -24.25 38.35 7.94
N PHE A 3 -24.71 37.11 7.78
CA PHE A 3 -23.89 35.89 7.66
C PHE A 3 -23.39 35.70 6.21
N LEU A 4 -22.23 35.03 6.02
CA LEU A 4 -21.85 34.04 4.96
C LEU A 4 -20.34 33.71 5.17
N GLN A 5 -19.88 32.53 5.63
CA GLN A 5 -19.81 31.14 5.12
C GLN A 5 -18.49 30.77 4.38
N ALA A 6 -17.90 29.65 4.86
CA ALA A 6 -16.95 28.69 4.25
C ALA A 6 -15.52 29.20 3.89
N THR A 7 -14.44 28.50 4.26
CA THR A 7 -14.14 27.12 3.84
C THR A 7 -13.08 26.51 4.77
N ASN A 8 -13.38 25.38 5.41
CA ASN A 8 -12.34 24.56 6.05
C ASN A 8 -11.54 23.89 4.93
N ALA A 9 -10.36 24.42 4.62
CA ALA A 9 -9.40 23.71 3.80
C ALA A 9 -8.92 22.49 4.60
N VAL A 10 -9.45 21.31 4.29
CA VAL A 10 -8.83 20.04 4.70
C VAL A 10 -7.43 20.06 4.10
N SER A 11 -6.41 20.16 4.95
CA SER A 11 -5.02 20.16 4.53
C SER A 11 -4.68 18.80 3.90
N ILE A 12 -4.72 18.73 2.57
CA ILE A 12 -4.24 17.57 1.81
C ILE A 12 -2.70 17.50 1.85
N GLN A 13 -2.04 18.55 2.37
CA GLN A 13 -0.59 18.67 2.42
C GLN A 13 0.07 17.65 3.38
N SER A 14 -0.66 17.17 4.39
CA SER A 14 -0.13 16.16 5.33
C SER A 14 -0.22 14.72 4.81
N PHE A 15 -0.88 14.46 3.68
CA PHE A 15 -0.87 13.13 3.05
C PHE A 15 0.40 12.89 2.23
N GLN A 16 1.05 13.93 1.70
CA GLN A 16 2.29 13.77 0.93
C GLN A 16 3.54 13.67 1.82
N ALA A 17 3.56 14.30 2.99
CA ALA A 17 4.71 14.23 3.89
C ALA A 17 4.93 12.82 4.48
N ALA A 18 3.85 12.05 4.67
CA ALA A 18 3.93 10.66 5.14
C ALA A 18 4.40 9.67 4.06
N LEU A 19 4.41 10.06 2.78
CA LEU A 19 4.88 9.22 1.67
C LEU A 19 6.40 9.29 1.47
N PHE A 20 7.08 10.27 2.07
CA PHE A 20 8.53 10.49 1.89
C PHE A 20 9.35 10.41 3.17
N THR A 21 8.76 10.05 4.31
CA THR A 21 9.57 9.62 5.44
C THR A 21 10.01 8.19 5.18
N GLY A 22 11.15 8.02 4.53
CA GLY A 22 11.89 6.75 4.44
C GLY A 22 12.39 6.30 5.82
N SER A 23 11.48 6.18 6.79
CA SER A 23 11.69 5.36 7.96
C SER A 23 11.53 3.94 7.48
N SER A 24 12.55 3.11 7.66
CA SER A 24 12.52 1.67 7.45
C SER A 24 11.47 1.03 8.35
N SER A 25 10.19 1.22 8.04
CA SER A 25 9.13 0.43 8.63
C SER A 25 9.34 -0.97 8.08
N ASN A 26 9.67 -1.94 8.95
CA ASN A 26 9.70 -3.35 8.58
C ASN A 26 8.29 -3.91 8.27
N VAL A 27 7.33 -3.00 8.02
CA VAL A 27 5.98 -3.30 7.63
C VAL A 27 6.01 -3.69 6.17
N THR A 28 5.86 -4.99 5.93
CA THR A 28 5.80 -5.55 4.58
C THR A 28 4.39 -5.49 3.99
N MET A 29 3.35 -5.44 4.83
CA MET A 29 1.96 -5.33 4.36
C MET A 29 1.03 -4.61 5.34
N ASN A 30 -0.04 -4.04 4.79
CA ASN A 30 -1.24 -3.62 5.52
C ASN A 30 -2.50 -4.12 4.79
N GLY A 31 -3.16 -5.12 5.36
CA GLY A 31 -4.32 -5.75 4.75
C GLY A 31 -3.96 -6.51 3.48
N ARG A 32 -4.27 -5.93 2.31
CA ARG A 32 -3.91 -6.47 0.98
C ARG A 32 -2.96 -5.57 0.19
N VAL A 33 -2.39 -4.56 0.86
CA VAL A 33 -1.37 -3.67 0.32
C VAL A 33 -0.01 -4.19 0.77
N PHE A 34 0.87 -4.48 -0.19
CA PHE A 34 2.24 -4.93 0.04
C PHE A 34 3.20 -3.81 -0.31
N TYR A 35 4.20 -3.59 0.55
CA TYR A 35 5.15 -2.49 0.45
C TYR A 35 6.56 -3.06 0.16
N PRO A 36 7.05 -3.03 -1.09
CA PRO A 36 8.38 -3.53 -1.46
C PRO A 36 9.51 -2.90 -0.63
N ILE A 37 9.37 -1.67 -0.14
CA ILE A 37 10.32 -1.03 0.78
C ILE A 37 10.51 -1.86 2.07
N GLY A 38 9.47 -2.52 2.57
CA GLY A 38 9.55 -3.42 3.72
C GLY A 38 10.28 -4.73 3.40
N TYR A 39 10.38 -5.08 2.12
CA TYR A 39 11.15 -6.20 1.59
C TYR A 39 12.59 -5.83 1.19
N GLY A 40 12.99 -4.57 1.40
CA GLY A 40 14.32 -4.06 1.08
C GLY A 40 14.45 -3.41 -0.30
N ALA A 41 13.33 -3.04 -0.95
CA ALA A 41 13.38 -2.22 -2.15
C ALA A 41 13.95 -0.84 -1.82
N ASP A 42 14.75 -0.30 -2.74
CA ASP A 42 15.29 1.05 -2.63
C ASP A 42 14.24 2.07 -3.12
N PRO A 43 13.72 2.93 -2.21
CA PRO A 43 12.72 3.93 -2.59
C PRO A 43 13.29 5.05 -3.48
N THR A 44 14.61 5.14 -3.62
CA THR A 44 15.25 6.14 -4.50
C THR A 44 15.37 5.67 -5.94
N GLY A 45 15.24 4.36 -6.19
CA GLY A 45 15.44 3.75 -7.51
C GLY A 45 16.89 3.78 -8.02
N ALA A 46 17.86 4.03 -7.14
CA ALA A 46 19.27 4.03 -7.46
C ALA A 46 19.84 2.60 -7.53
N GLU A 47 19.32 1.70 -6.69
CA GLU A 47 19.75 0.31 -6.58
C GLU A 47 18.70 -0.69 -7.09
N ASP A 48 19.16 -1.89 -7.46
CA ASP A 48 18.26 -2.95 -7.91
C ASP A 48 17.29 -3.38 -6.80
N SER A 49 16.00 -3.31 -7.12
CA SER A 49 14.90 -3.66 -6.22
C SER A 49 14.12 -4.90 -6.68
N ILE A 50 14.57 -5.58 -7.75
CA ILE A 50 13.86 -6.72 -8.34
C ILE A 50 13.64 -7.84 -7.32
N ALA A 51 14.63 -8.15 -6.48
CA ALA A 51 14.50 -9.19 -5.47
C ALA A 51 13.40 -8.88 -4.43
N ALA A 52 13.33 -7.63 -3.98
CA ALA A 52 12.31 -7.17 -3.03
C ALA A 52 10.91 -7.18 -3.67
N LEU A 53 10.80 -6.77 -4.94
CA LEU A 53 9.55 -6.81 -5.69
C LEU A 53 9.05 -8.24 -5.90
N LEU A 54 9.92 -9.16 -6.32
CA LEU A 54 9.56 -10.56 -6.51
C LEU A 54 9.08 -11.19 -5.21
N LYS A 55 9.74 -10.87 -4.09
CA LYS A 55 9.33 -11.35 -2.78
C LYS A 55 7.96 -10.81 -2.35
N ALA A 56 7.69 -9.52 -2.58
CA ALA A 56 6.39 -8.92 -2.32
C ALA A 56 5.28 -9.60 -3.15
N VAL A 57 5.54 -9.87 -4.43
CA VAL A 57 4.63 -10.58 -5.33
C VAL A 57 4.38 -12.01 -4.85
N GLU A 58 5.43 -12.75 -4.51
CA GLU A 58 5.34 -14.13 -4.03
C GLU A 58 4.46 -14.23 -2.78
N GLU A 59 4.67 -13.35 -1.80
CA GLU A 59 3.85 -13.33 -0.59
C GLU A 59 2.41 -12.87 -0.87
N ALA A 60 2.20 -11.94 -1.80
CA ALA A 60 0.86 -11.51 -2.20
C ALA A 60 0.04 -12.65 -2.83
N PHE A 61 0.67 -13.53 -3.60
CA PHE A 61 0.01 -14.72 -4.17
C PHE A 61 -0.37 -15.78 -3.13
N GLN A 62 0.33 -15.81 -1.99
CA GLN A 62 -0.01 -16.73 -0.89
C GLN A 62 -1.20 -16.24 -0.06
N LEU A 63 -1.67 -15.00 -0.28
CA LEU A 63 -2.76 -14.42 0.47
C LEU A 63 -4.09 -15.10 0.17
N LYS A 64 -4.44 -16.09 1.00
CA LYS A 64 -5.69 -16.82 0.87
C LYS A 64 -6.90 -15.94 1.17
N SER A 65 -7.96 -16.15 0.40
CA SER A 65 -9.27 -15.63 0.74
C SER A 65 -10.08 -16.64 1.53
N ARG A 66 -10.94 -16.13 2.42
CA ARG A 66 -11.96 -16.93 3.11
C ARG A 66 -13.35 -16.71 2.50
N LEU A 67 -13.42 -15.95 1.41
CA LEU A 67 -14.65 -15.66 0.70
C LEU A 67 -14.74 -16.52 -0.55
N GLU A 68 -15.97 -16.78 -0.97
CA GLU A 68 -16.28 -17.50 -2.20
C GLU A 68 -17.13 -16.59 -3.10
N LEU A 69 -16.88 -16.64 -4.41
CA LEU A 69 -17.74 -15.97 -5.40
C LEU A 69 -19.04 -16.76 -5.57
N LEU A 70 -18.92 -18.08 -5.57
CA LEU A 70 -19.98 -19.09 -5.63
C LEU A 70 -19.52 -20.31 -4.81
N PRO A 71 -20.44 -21.21 -4.39
CA PRO A 71 -20.06 -22.41 -3.64
C PRO A 71 -18.91 -23.18 -4.28
N GLY A 72 -17.78 -23.27 -3.59
CA GLY A 72 -16.57 -23.96 -4.06
C GLY A 72 -15.67 -23.16 -5.02
N ILE A 73 -16.01 -21.91 -5.33
CA ILE A 73 -15.17 -20.99 -6.12
C ILE A 73 -14.59 -19.93 -5.19
N THR A 74 -13.32 -20.07 -4.82
CA THR A 74 -12.61 -19.12 -3.96
C THR A 74 -12.53 -17.74 -4.62
N ASP A 75 -12.96 -16.70 -3.91
CA ASP A 75 -12.77 -15.32 -4.31
C ASP A 75 -11.34 -14.89 -4.02
N LEU A 76 -10.45 -14.92 -5.01
CA LEU A 76 -9.05 -14.54 -4.81
C LEU A 76 -8.88 -13.05 -4.46
N ARG A 77 -9.90 -12.22 -4.69
CA ARG A 77 -9.84 -10.76 -4.62
C ARG A 77 -8.64 -10.20 -5.42
N GLY A 78 -8.27 -8.96 -5.14
CA GLY A 78 -7.05 -8.34 -5.64
C GLY A 78 -6.06 -8.05 -4.52
N VAL A 79 -4.83 -7.77 -4.92
CA VAL A 79 -3.73 -7.28 -4.09
C VAL A 79 -3.21 -5.98 -4.70
N VAL A 80 -2.69 -5.08 -3.86
CA VAL A 80 -2.04 -3.84 -4.28
C VAL A 80 -0.58 -3.92 -3.89
N ILE A 81 0.30 -3.59 -4.83
CA ILE A 81 1.71 -3.39 -4.55
C ILE A 81 1.94 -1.88 -4.65
N ASP A 82 2.34 -1.28 -3.53
CA ASP A 82 2.56 0.16 -3.43
C ASP A 82 4.06 0.45 -3.58
N LEU A 83 4.42 1.18 -4.65
CA LEU A 83 5.79 1.37 -5.13
C LEU A 83 6.37 2.71 -4.72
#